data_AF-A0A0Q4GIK4-F1
#
_entry.id   AF-A0A0Q4GIK4-F1
#
_cell.length_a   1.000
_cell.length_b   1.000
_cell.length_c   1.000
_cell.angle_alpha   90.00
_cell.angle_beta   90.00
_cell.angle_gamma   90.00
#
_symmetry.space_group_name_H-M   'P 1'
#
loop_
_entity.id
_entity.type
_entity.pdbx_description
1 polymer ?
#
loop_
_entity_poly.entity_id
_entity_poly.type
_entity_poly.pdbx_seq_one_letter_code
_entity_poly.pdbx_strand_id
1 'polypeptide(L)'
;MSDVMLLPLRQAKLCRVFGVVFLLAAMVMPFVIVTAGLTPGANPYCGGGKGCVWKAQPSLLLDEETRLQVAATATTQRRFESYAARPDIRIGLALVDAVDSVPFGMMMFSVGLALRRLGGPVQDALLQALRWLRRASAAAILWSLAQPLYETLLTILLSPGTPAWPMVTPSIYLASIATGLLLALAAYATIWALEATLRAQRDLAEFV
;
A
#
# COMPACT_ATOMS: atom_id res chain seq x y z
N MET A 1 25.63 31.57 10.54
CA MET A 1 25.80 30.15 10.90
C MET A 1 25.47 29.33 9.68
N SER A 2 26.48 28.82 9.00
CA SER A 2 26.32 27.96 7.83
C SER A 2 25.74 26.64 8.30
N ASP A 3 24.54 26.30 7.82
CA ASP A 3 23.92 24.99 8.06
C ASP A 3 24.87 23.92 7.52
N VAL A 4 25.65 23.31 8.42
CA VAL A 4 26.42 22.12 8.08
C VAL A 4 25.37 21.09 7.65
N MET A 5 25.51 20.58 6.43
CA MET A 5 24.66 19.51 5.89
C MET A 5 25.47 18.21 5.88
N LEU A 6 24.84 17.11 6.27
CA LEU A 6 25.49 15.79 6.37
C LEU A 6 25.77 15.21 4.97
N LEU A 7 25.00 15.68 3.99
CA LEU A 7 25.02 15.26 2.60
C LEU A 7 25.43 16.44 1.70
N PRO A 8 26.09 16.18 0.55
CA PRO A 8 26.33 17.21 -0.45
C PRO A 8 24.99 17.82 -0.92
N LEU A 9 24.99 19.13 -1.17
CA LEU A 9 23.79 19.94 -1.44
C LEU A 9 22.84 19.34 -2.50
N ARG A 10 23.39 18.66 -3.52
CA ARG A 10 22.60 17.98 -4.56
C ARG A 10 21.83 16.77 -4.02
N GLN A 11 22.45 15.93 -3.19
CA GLN A 11 21.80 14.77 -2.58
C GLN A 11 20.75 15.19 -1.56
N ALA A 12 21.02 16.22 -0.75
CA ALA A 12 20.04 16.78 0.18
C ALA A 12 18.78 17.31 -0.55
N LYS A 13 18.95 17.98 -1.70
CA LYS A 13 17.81 18.42 -2.53
C LYS A 13 17.03 17.25 -3.10
N LEU A 14 17.69 16.22 -3.63
CA LEU A 14 17.02 15.02 -4.15
C LEU A 14 16.22 14.31 -3.05
N CYS A 15 16.79 14.11 -1.86
CA CYS A 15 16.09 13.53 -0.72
C CYS A 15 14.84 14.34 -0.34
N ARG A 16 14.90 15.68 -0.36
CA ARG A 16 13.73 16.52 -0.12
C ARG A 16 12.66 16.35 -1.20
N VAL A 17 13.03 16.33 -2.48
CA VAL A 17 12.10 16.18 -3.60
C VAL A 17 11.40 14.83 -3.53
N PHE A 18 12.16 13.73 -3.43
CA PHE A 18 11.59 12.40 -3.28
C PHE A 18 10.72 12.30 -2.02
N GLY A 19 11.17 12.87 -0.90
CA GLY A 19 10.38 12.93 0.33
C GLY A 19 9.02 13.60 0.14
N VAL A 20 8.96 14.71 -0.60
CA VAL A 20 7.69 15.39 -0.94
C VAL A 20 6.82 14.52 -1.84
N VAL A 21 7.39 13.87 -2.86
CA VAL A 21 6.63 12.98 -3.74
C VAL A 21 5.98 11.84 -2.95
N PHE A 22 6.72 11.17 -2.07
CA PHE A 22 6.19 10.10 -1.21
C PHE A 22 5.10 10.61 -0.25
N LEU A 23 5.24 11.81 0.29
CA LEU A 23 4.21 12.41 1.15
C LEU A 23 2.94 12.78 0.37
N LEU A 24 3.08 13.29 -0.85
CA LEU A 24 1.93 13.57 -1.72
C LEU A 24 1.23 12.26 -2.10
N ALA A 25 1.96 11.22 -2.46
CA ALA A 25 1.40 9.90 -2.72
C ALA A 25 0.64 9.35 -1.50
N ALA A 26 1.20 9.50 -0.30
CA ALA A 26 0.53 9.11 0.95
C ALA A 26 -0.76 9.91 1.21
N MET A 27 -0.79 11.21 0.89
CA MET A 27 -2.00 12.03 0.99
C MET A 27 -3.10 11.63 0.00
N VAL A 28 -2.76 11.03 -1.14
CA VAL A 28 -3.74 10.56 -2.13
C VAL A 28 -4.43 9.28 -1.65
N MET A 29 -3.79 8.46 -0.82
CA MET A 29 -4.36 7.18 -0.32
C MET A 29 -5.73 7.29 0.36
N PRO A 30 -6.00 8.23 1.30
CA PRO A 30 -7.35 8.37 1.87
C PRO A 30 -8.41 8.70 0.82
N PHE A 31 -8.05 9.42 -0.25
CA PHE A 31 -8.96 9.66 -1.36
C PHE A 31 -9.26 8.35 -2.11
N VAL A 32 -8.24 7.52 -2.36
CA VAL A 32 -8.41 6.20 -2.98
C VAL A 32 -9.38 5.33 -2.18
N ILE A 33 -9.17 5.22 -0.86
CA ILE A 33 -10.04 4.43 0.05
C ILE A 33 -11.50 4.90 -0.02
N VAL A 34 -11.72 6.22 0.01
CA VAL A 34 -13.08 6.79 -0.10
C VAL A 34 -13.70 6.48 -1.47
N THR A 35 -12.93 6.61 -2.55
CA THR A 35 -13.44 6.30 -3.90
C THR A 35 -13.68 4.81 -4.14
N ALA A 36 -12.89 3.93 -3.52
CA ALA A 36 -13.10 2.48 -3.60
C ALA A 36 -14.43 2.06 -2.97
N GLY A 37 -14.82 2.70 -1.85
CA GLY A 37 -16.13 2.50 -1.23
C GLY A 37 -17.31 3.05 -2.03
N LEU A 38 -17.13 4.19 -2.70
CA LEU A 38 -18.18 4.83 -3.51
C LEU A 38 -18.38 4.14 -4.86
N THR A 39 -17.28 3.70 -5.49
CA THR A 39 -17.24 3.08 -6.82
C THR A 39 -16.32 1.86 -6.83
N PRO A 40 -16.78 0.71 -6.31
CA PRO A 40 -15.93 -0.49 -6.23
C PRO A 40 -15.56 -1.02 -7.62
N GLY A 41 -14.26 -1.24 -7.83
CA GLY A 41 -13.71 -1.74 -9.10
C GLY A 41 -13.91 -0.78 -10.27
N ALA A 42 -13.88 0.53 -10.05
CA ALA A 42 -14.03 1.51 -11.12
C ALA A 42 -12.94 1.31 -12.19
N ASN A 43 -13.37 1.05 -13.42
CA ASN A 43 -12.48 0.88 -14.56
C ASN A 43 -12.98 1.75 -15.73
N PRO A 44 -12.11 2.34 -16.56
CA PRO A 44 -12.55 3.10 -17.71
C PRO A 44 -13.22 2.15 -18.71
N TYR A 45 -14.52 2.33 -18.89
CA TYR A 45 -15.29 1.64 -19.91
C TYR A 45 -15.37 2.55 -21.13
N CYS A 46 -14.74 2.14 -22.22
CA CYS A 46 -14.74 2.86 -23.47
C CYS A 46 -15.59 2.06 -24.49
N GLY A 47 -16.84 2.47 -24.68
CA GLY A 47 -17.76 1.81 -25.61
C GLY A 47 -18.99 2.65 -25.92
N GLY A 48 -19.44 2.64 -27.18
CA GLY A 48 -20.69 3.30 -27.60
C GLY A 48 -20.57 4.77 -28.03
N GLY A 49 -19.40 5.22 -28.51
CA GLY A 49 -19.25 6.51 -29.20
C GLY A 49 -19.36 7.78 -28.34
N LYS A 50 -19.52 7.66 -27.01
CA LYS A 50 -19.68 8.79 -26.07
C LYS A 50 -18.48 9.03 -25.14
N GLY A 51 -17.29 8.56 -25.52
CA GLY A 51 -16.07 8.69 -24.73
C GLY A 51 -15.95 7.64 -23.62
N CYS A 52 -14.80 7.63 -22.94
CA CYS A 52 -14.54 6.70 -21.84
C CYS A 52 -15.22 7.21 -20.57
N VAL A 53 -16.06 6.37 -19.98
CA VAL A 53 -16.75 6.66 -18.72
C VAL A 53 -16.22 5.73 -17.63
N TRP A 54 -15.98 6.28 -16.44
CA TRP A 54 -15.64 5.49 -15.27
C TRP A 54 -16.89 4.80 -14.76
N LYS A 55 -16.93 3.47 -14.83
CA LYS A 55 -18.05 2.67 -14.36
C LYS A 55 -17.56 1.71 -13.28
N ALA A 56 -18.29 1.62 -12.17
CA ALA A 56 -18.05 0.60 -11.16
C ALA A 56 -18.21 -0.79 -11.78
N GLN A 57 -17.12 -1.57 -11.79
CA GLN A 57 -17.09 -2.95 -12.28
C GLN A 57 -16.60 -3.86 -11.14
N PRO A 58 -17.48 -4.17 -10.17
CA PRO A 58 -17.10 -4.99 -9.03
C PRO A 58 -16.68 -6.41 -9.42
N SER A 59 -17.02 -6.86 -10.63
CA SER A 59 -16.61 -8.15 -11.19
C SER A 59 -15.11 -8.23 -11.47
N LEU A 60 -14.40 -7.11 -11.53
CA LEU A 60 -12.94 -7.07 -11.65
C LEU A 60 -12.23 -7.35 -10.32
N LEU A 61 -12.95 -7.29 -9.20
CA LEU A 61 -12.43 -7.66 -7.87
C LEU A 61 -12.50 -9.17 -7.62
N LEU A 62 -13.16 -9.91 -8.50
CA LEU A 62 -13.24 -11.38 -8.44
C LEU A 62 -12.01 -11.99 -9.13
N ASP A 63 -11.59 -13.13 -8.62
CA ASP A 63 -10.60 -13.97 -9.30
C ASP A 63 -11.08 -14.38 -10.70
N GLU A 64 -10.14 -14.62 -11.61
CA GLU A 64 -10.41 -14.78 -13.04
C GLU A 64 -11.41 -15.89 -13.35
N GLU A 65 -11.30 -17.03 -12.66
CA GLU A 65 -12.23 -18.16 -12.81
C GLU A 65 -13.66 -17.79 -12.36
N THR A 66 -13.77 -17.07 -11.24
CA THR A 66 -15.07 -16.65 -10.69
C THR A 66 -15.69 -15.54 -11.54
N ARG A 67 -14.87 -14.65 -12.08
CA ARG A 67 -15.28 -13.60 -13.02
C ARG A 67 -15.90 -14.19 -14.29
N LEU A 68 -15.32 -15.27 -14.83
CA LEU A 68 -15.85 -15.97 -15.99
C LEU A 68 -17.21 -16.61 -15.70
N GLN A 69 -17.40 -17.18 -14.51
CA GLN A 69 -18.70 -17.76 -14.10
C GLN A 69 -19.78 -16.70 -13.90
N VAL A 70 -19.43 -15.54 -13.32
CA VAL A 70 -20.38 -14.43 -13.17
C VAL A 70 -20.75 -13.82 -14.53
N ALA A 71 -19.78 -13.72 -15.44
CA ALA A 71 -19.96 -13.24 -16.81
C ALA A 71 -20.65 -14.25 -17.75
N ALA A 72 -20.82 -15.51 -17.32
CA ALA A 72 -21.40 -16.57 -18.16
C ALA A 72 -22.85 -16.28 -18.60
N THR A 73 -23.64 -15.57 -17.78
CA THR A 73 -24.99 -15.14 -18.14
C THR A 73 -25.30 -13.71 -17.70
N ALA A 74 -26.10 -12.99 -18.50
CA ALA A 74 -26.52 -11.62 -18.17
C ALA A 74 -27.33 -11.52 -16.87
N THR A 75 -28.01 -12.60 -16.49
CA THR A 75 -28.79 -12.71 -15.25
C THR A 75 -27.89 -12.85 -14.01
N THR A 76 -26.84 -13.68 -14.06
CA THR A 76 -25.85 -13.81 -12.99
C THR A 76 -25.06 -12.54 -12.79
N GLN A 77 -24.67 -11.88 -13.88
CA GLN A 77 -23.97 -10.60 -13.82
C GLN A 77 -24.83 -9.51 -13.16
N ARG A 78 -26.09 -9.35 -13.59
CA ARG A 78 -27.01 -8.36 -12.96
C ARG A 78 -27.26 -8.66 -11.48
N ARG A 79 -27.38 -9.93 -11.11
CA ARG A 79 -27.56 -10.34 -9.70
C ARG A 79 -26.34 -9.97 -8.87
N PHE A 80 -25.14 -10.24 -9.37
CA PHE A 80 -23.89 -9.87 -8.72
C PHE A 80 -23.73 -8.35 -8.60
N GLU A 81 -23.99 -7.60 -9.67
CA GLU A 81 -23.96 -6.13 -9.66
C GLU A 81 -24.97 -5.55 -8.64
N SER A 82 -26.17 -6.11 -8.55
CA SER A 82 -27.18 -5.68 -7.57
C SER A 82 -26.79 -6.00 -6.12
N TYR A 83 -26.08 -7.11 -5.89
CA TYR A 83 -25.56 -7.49 -4.59
C TYR A 83 -24.41 -6.58 -4.17
N ALA A 84 -23.45 -6.33 -5.06
CA ALA A 84 -22.33 -5.41 -4.83
C ALA A 84 -22.77 -3.94 -4.71
N ALA A 85 -23.96 -3.59 -5.22
CA ALA A 85 -24.52 -2.26 -5.07
C ALA A 85 -25.10 -1.98 -3.67
N ARG A 86 -25.25 -2.99 -2.80
CA ARG A 86 -25.77 -2.81 -1.44
C ARG A 86 -24.85 -1.93 -0.59
N PRO A 87 -25.39 -0.99 0.21
CA PRO A 87 -24.57 -0.08 1.01
C PRO A 87 -23.67 -0.83 2.01
N ASP A 88 -24.18 -1.90 2.63
CA ASP A 88 -23.42 -2.71 3.58
C ASP A 88 -22.21 -3.38 2.92
N ILE A 89 -22.38 -3.88 1.68
CA ILE A 89 -21.29 -4.50 0.91
C ILE A 89 -20.29 -3.45 0.44
N ARG A 90 -20.74 -2.24 0.07
CA ARG A 90 -19.85 -1.13 -0.28
C ARG A 90 -19.00 -0.66 0.89
N ILE A 91 -19.59 -0.56 2.09
CA ILE A 91 -18.86 -0.25 3.32
C ILE A 91 -17.87 -1.39 3.63
N GLY A 92 -18.29 -2.64 3.48
CA GLY A 92 -17.40 -3.79 3.61
C GLY A 92 -16.22 -3.73 2.64
N LEU A 93 -16.45 -3.44 1.37
CA LEU A 93 -15.40 -3.30 0.35
C LEU A 93 -14.46 -2.14 0.66
N ALA A 94 -14.99 -1.00 1.12
CA ALA A 94 -14.17 0.13 1.57
C ALA A 94 -13.28 -0.22 2.78
N LEU A 95 -13.84 -0.99 3.73
CA LEU A 95 -13.12 -1.43 4.91
C LEU A 95 -12.02 -2.44 4.54
N VAL A 96 -12.31 -3.35 3.62
CA VAL A 96 -11.34 -4.32 3.10
C VAL A 96 -10.22 -3.59 2.35
N ASP A 97 -10.54 -2.63 1.48
CA ASP A 97 -9.53 -1.79 0.81
C ASP A 97 -8.68 -0.98 1.80
N ALA A 98 -9.26 -0.53 2.92
CA ALA A 98 -8.51 0.13 3.97
C ALA A 98 -7.49 -0.79 4.66
N VAL A 99 -7.74 -2.10 4.73
CA VAL A 99 -6.78 -3.07 5.32
C VAL A 99 -5.47 -3.11 4.52
N ASP A 100 -5.53 -2.97 3.20
CA ASP A 100 -4.35 -2.96 2.33
C ASP A 100 -3.76 -1.54 2.18
N SER A 101 -4.62 -0.55 1.92
CA SER A 101 -4.22 0.82 1.61
C SER A 101 -3.66 1.59 2.81
N VAL A 102 -4.10 1.31 4.03
CA VAL A 102 -3.63 2.01 5.24
C VAL A 102 -2.17 1.69 5.56
N PRO A 103 -1.74 0.41 5.66
CA PRO A 103 -0.34 0.04 5.83
C PRO A 103 0.55 0.63 4.73
N PHE A 104 0.09 0.59 3.48
CA PHE A 104 0.81 1.14 2.34
C PHE A 104 0.98 2.67 2.46
N GLY A 105 -0.09 3.39 2.76
CA GLY A 105 -0.04 4.84 2.99
C GLY A 105 0.90 5.22 4.15
N MET A 106 0.88 4.44 5.24
CA MET A 106 1.77 4.62 6.39
C MET A 106 3.25 4.37 6.02
N MET A 107 3.52 3.37 5.18
CA MET A 107 4.85 3.11 4.63
C MET A 107 5.32 4.30 3.78
N MET A 108 4.52 4.77 2.83
CA MET A 108 4.86 5.91 1.97
C MET A 108 5.10 7.19 2.79
N PHE A 109 4.26 7.43 3.80
CA PHE A 109 4.39 8.58 4.69
C PHE A 109 5.69 8.54 5.52
N SER A 110 6.01 7.38 6.08
CA SER A 110 7.22 7.20 6.90
C SER A 110 8.51 7.28 6.07
N VAL A 111 8.53 6.73 4.85
CA VAL A 111 9.63 6.92 3.89
C VAL A 111 9.78 8.39 3.50
N GLY A 112 8.68 9.07 3.20
CA GLY A 112 8.67 10.49 2.84
C GLY A 112 9.24 11.38 3.95
N LEU A 113 8.87 11.10 5.20
CA LEU A 113 9.42 11.78 6.38
C LEU A 113 10.89 11.48 6.60
N ALA A 114 11.33 10.23 6.42
CA ALA A 114 12.74 9.86 6.55
C ALA A 114 13.60 10.64 5.55
N LEU A 115 13.21 10.66 4.27
CA LEU A 115 13.92 11.38 3.21
C LEU A 115 13.92 12.90 3.43
N ARG A 116 12.80 13.47 3.89
CA ARG A 116 12.71 14.89 4.22
C ARG A 116 13.63 15.27 5.39
N ARG A 117 13.76 14.41 6.40
CA ARG A 117 14.65 14.62 7.55
C ARG A 117 16.13 14.45 7.18
N LEU A 118 16.47 13.49 6.32
CA LEU A 118 17.82 13.31 5.76
C LEU A 118 18.31 14.55 5.00
N GLY A 119 17.41 15.24 4.29
CA GLY A 119 17.75 16.49 3.62
C GLY A 119 17.80 17.71 4.54
N GLY A 120 17.60 17.58 5.86
CA GLY A 120 17.57 18.67 6.84
C GLY A 120 18.96 19.10 7.37
N PRO A 121 19.00 20.07 8.30
CA PRO A 121 20.24 20.48 8.99
C PRO A 121 20.86 19.33 9.81
N VAL A 122 22.19 19.29 9.96
CA VAL A 122 22.97 18.14 10.48
C VAL A 122 22.56 17.63 11.86
N GLN A 123 22.08 18.50 12.75
CA GLN A 123 21.77 18.09 14.12
C GLN A 123 20.64 17.05 14.14
N ASP A 124 21.01 15.82 14.51
CA ASP A 124 20.14 14.64 14.65
C ASP A 124 19.35 14.19 13.40
N ALA A 125 19.64 14.73 12.21
CA ALA A 125 18.93 14.37 10.97
C ALA A 125 18.97 12.86 10.68
N LEU A 126 20.14 12.23 10.88
CA LEU A 126 20.33 10.80 10.62
C LEU A 126 19.58 9.92 11.62
N LEU A 127 19.66 10.25 12.92
CA LEU A 127 18.94 9.53 13.98
C LEU A 127 17.42 9.61 13.79
N GLN A 128 16.91 10.79 13.43
CA GLN A 128 15.49 10.97 13.17
C GLN A 128 15.05 10.21 11.91
N ALA A 129 15.84 10.22 10.84
CA ALA A 129 15.53 9.48 9.63
C ALA A 129 15.51 7.96 9.85
N LEU A 130 16.46 7.41 10.63
CA LEU A 130 16.50 5.99 10.99
C LEU A 130 15.24 5.55 11.75
N ARG A 131 14.73 6.37 12.69
CA ARG A 131 13.46 6.08 13.39
C ARG A 131 12.28 5.97 12.43
N TRP A 132 12.20 6.84 11.43
CA TRP A 132 11.13 6.81 10.42
C TRP A 132 11.29 5.64 9.44
N LEU A 133 12.52 5.32 9.04
CA LEU A 133 12.83 4.13 8.25
C LEU A 133 12.45 2.84 8.98
N ARG A 134 12.68 2.75 10.29
CA ARG A 134 12.24 1.61 11.11
C ARG A 134 10.72 1.44 11.10
N ARG A 135 9.97 2.55 11.19
CA ARG A 135 8.51 2.55 11.07
C ARG A 135 8.06 2.13 9.67
N ALA A 136 8.76 2.56 8.63
CA ALA A 136 8.49 2.16 7.25
C ALA A 136 8.67 0.65 7.04
N SER A 137 9.76 0.07 7.57
CA SER A 137 9.98 -1.39 7.50
C SER A 137 8.91 -2.17 8.25
N ALA A 138 8.50 -1.72 9.44
CA ALA A 138 7.41 -2.34 10.19
C ALA A 138 6.07 -2.27 9.43
N ALA A 139 5.78 -1.11 8.81
CA ALA A 139 4.60 -0.93 7.97
C ALA A 139 4.65 -1.83 6.71
N ALA A 140 5.83 -2.02 6.10
CA ALA A 140 6.01 -2.91 4.96
C ALA A 140 5.78 -4.39 5.31
N ILE A 141 6.20 -4.82 6.50
CA ILE A 141 5.92 -6.17 7.02
C ILE A 141 4.42 -6.34 7.24
N LEU A 142 3.78 -5.37 7.91
CA LEU A 142 2.33 -5.38 8.12
C LEU A 142 1.57 -5.41 6.79
N TRP A 143 2.01 -4.63 5.81
CA TRP A 143 1.42 -4.60 4.48
C TRP A 143 1.56 -5.94 3.74
N SER A 144 2.73 -6.58 3.81
CA SER A 144 2.95 -7.90 3.21
C SER A 144 2.07 -8.99 3.82
N LEU A 145 1.72 -8.85 5.12
CA LEU A 145 0.78 -9.73 5.81
C LEU A 145 -0.69 -9.34 5.56
N ALA A 146 -0.97 -8.10 5.20
CA ALA A 146 -2.32 -7.60 4.92
C ALA A 146 -2.86 -8.13 3.59
N GLN A 147 -2.01 -8.38 2.59
CA GLN A 147 -2.43 -8.92 1.28
C GLN A 147 -3.22 -10.25 1.36
N PRO A 148 -2.74 -11.32 2.03
CA PRO A 148 -3.51 -12.57 2.11
C PRO A 148 -4.82 -12.38 2.90
N LEU A 149 -4.84 -11.47 3.88
CA LEU A 149 -6.05 -11.10 4.60
C LEU A 149 -7.04 -10.39 3.65
N TYR A 150 -6.58 -9.43 2.86
CA TYR A 150 -7.38 -8.70 1.88
C TYR A 150 -8.07 -9.64 0.90
N GLU A 151 -7.33 -10.56 0.28
CA GLU A 151 -7.87 -11.55 -0.67
C GLU A 151 -8.91 -12.46 0.00
N THR A 152 -8.64 -12.89 1.23
CA THR A 152 -9.57 -13.74 2.01
C THR A 152 -10.85 -12.98 2.34
N LEU A 153 -10.77 -11.73 2.81
CA LEU A 153 -11.93 -10.92 3.15
C LEU A 153 -12.76 -10.57 1.91
N LEU A 154 -12.13 -10.23 0.78
CA LEU A 154 -12.83 -10.01 -0.49
C LEU A 154 -13.61 -11.24 -0.92
N THR A 155 -12.98 -12.41 -0.85
CA THR A 155 -13.60 -13.69 -1.21
C THR A 155 -14.82 -13.97 -0.32
N ILE A 156 -14.67 -13.82 1.01
CA ILE A 156 -15.78 -14.02 1.96
C ILE A 156 -16.94 -13.05 1.67
N LEU A 157 -16.64 -11.77 1.46
CA LEU A 157 -17.65 -10.72 1.28
C LEU A 157 -18.40 -10.84 -0.06
N LEU A 158 -17.70 -11.22 -1.13
CA LEU A 158 -18.25 -11.32 -2.49
C LEU A 158 -18.83 -12.70 -2.82
N SER A 159 -18.41 -13.76 -2.11
CA SER A 159 -18.88 -15.15 -2.33
C SER A 159 -20.40 -15.32 -2.34
N PRO A 160 -21.23 -14.66 -1.50
CA PRO A 160 -22.68 -14.86 -1.51
C PRO A 160 -23.35 -14.27 -2.75
N GLY A 161 -22.63 -13.44 -3.50
CA GLY A 161 -23.09 -12.84 -4.76
C GLY A 161 -22.80 -13.68 -6.00
N THR A 162 -21.98 -14.73 -5.91
CA THR A 162 -21.54 -15.54 -7.06
C THR A 162 -22.29 -16.87 -7.14
N PRO A 163 -22.42 -17.47 -8.35
CA PRO A 163 -23.04 -18.78 -8.52
C PRO A 163 -22.19 -19.95 -7.99
N ALA A 164 -20.94 -19.69 -7.57
CA ALA A 164 -19.95 -20.69 -7.14
C ALA A 164 -20.08 -21.12 -5.65
N TRP A 165 -21.13 -20.67 -4.95
CA TRP A 165 -21.34 -21.01 -3.54
C TRP A 165 -21.45 -22.54 -3.38
N PRO A 166 -20.57 -23.24 -2.62
CA PRO A 166 -19.79 -22.80 -1.46
C PRO A 166 -18.26 -22.96 -1.57
N MET A 167 -17.67 -23.06 -2.77
CA MET A 167 -16.22 -23.32 -2.89
C MET A 167 -15.40 -22.06 -2.62
N VAL A 168 -14.98 -21.87 -1.36
CA VAL A 168 -13.95 -20.89 -1.00
C VAL A 168 -12.59 -21.58 -1.15
N THR A 169 -11.91 -21.35 -2.26
CA THR A 169 -10.51 -21.73 -2.42
C THR A 169 -9.63 -20.56 -1.97
N PRO A 170 -8.97 -20.64 -0.80
CA PRO A 170 -7.99 -19.64 -0.43
C PRO A 170 -6.80 -19.77 -1.39
N SER A 171 -6.69 -18.87 -2.35
CA SER A 171 -5.48 -18.71 -3.16
C SER A 171 -4.45 -17.98 -2.31
N ILE A 172 -3.40 -18.67 -1.85
CA ILE A 172 -2.28 -18.03 -1.17
C ILE A 172 -1.14 -17.94 -2.17
N TYR A 173 -0.96 -16.77 -2.78
CA TYR A 173 0.18 -16.51 -3.65
C TYR A 173 1.44 -16.26 -2.81
N LEU A 174 2.17 -17.32 -2.45
CA LEU A 174 3.39 -17.22 -1.63
C LEU A 174 4.48 -16.34 -2.27
N ALA A 175 4.53 -16.25 -3.61
CA ALA A 175 5.59 -15.54 -4.32
C ALA A 175 5.53 -14.00 -4.15
N SER A 176 4.33 -13.41 -4.15
CA SER A 176 4.13 -11.99 -3.90
C SER A 176 4.41 -11.63 -2.43
N ILE A 177 4.01 -12.50 -1.51
CA ILE A 177 4.25 -12.34 -0.07
C ILE A 177 5.75 -12.43 0.25
N ALA A 178 6.45 -13.44 -0.29
CA ALA A 178 7.86 -13.68 -0.01
C ALA A 178 8.76 -12.54 -0.50
N THR A 179 8.50 -11.99 -1.68
CA THR A 179 9.29 -10.89 -2.24
C THR A 179 9.15 -9.60 -1.43
N GLY A 180 7.92 -9.24 -1.03
CA GLY A 180 7.66 -8.10 -0.15
C GLY A 180 8.32 -8.23 1.22
N LEU A 181 8.18 -9.40 1.85
CA LEU A 181 8.80 -9.70 3.15
C LEU A 181 10.33 -9.69 3.08
N LEU A 182 10.92 -10.29 2.04
CA LEU A 182 12.38 -10.30 1.86
C LEU A 182 12.93 -8.89 1.69
N LEU A 183 12.26 -8.03 0.91
CA LEU A 183 12.68 -6.64 0.72
C LEU A 183 12.54 -5.84 2.02
N ALA A 184 11.45 -6.03 2.75
CA ALA A 184 11.21 -5.37 4.03
C ALA A 184 12.23 -5.80 5.10
N LEU A 185 12.55 -7.09 5.17
CA LEU A 185 13.59 -7.64 6.05
C LEU A 185 14.99 -7.17 5.66
N ALA A 186 15.31 -7.12 4.37
CA ALA A 186 16.57 -6.58 3.88
C ALA A 186 16.72 -5.10 4.28
N ALA A 187 15.67 -4.28 4.07
CA ALA A 187 15.66 -2.89 4.52
C ALA A 187 15.85 -2.79 6.04
N TYR A 188 15.14 -3.61 6.82
CA TYR A 188 15.29 -3.65 8.28
C TYR A 188 16.71 -4.02 8.73
N ALA A 189 17.32 -5.01 8.08
CA ALA A 189 18.69 -5.43 8.35
C ALA A 189 19.71 -4.33 8.02
N THR A 190 19.55 -3.62 6.90
CA THR A 190 20.43 -2.50 6.55
C THR A 190 20.34 -1.35 7.56
N ILE A 191 19.15 -1.06 8.09
CA ILE A 191 18.95 -0.06 9.15
C ILE A 191 19.71 -0.46 10.42
N TRP A 192 19.59 -1.72 10.84
CA TRP A 192 20.32 -2.25 11.99
C TRP A 192 21.84 -2.17 11.82
N ALA A 193 22.35 -2.51 10.64
CA ALA A 193 23.77 -2.40 10.33
C ALA A 193 24.26 -0.94 10.42
N LEU A 194 23.48 0.00 9.89
CA LEU A 194 23.78 1.44 9.98
C LEU A 194 23.79 1.95 11.42
N GLU A 195 22.80 1.55 12.24
CA GLU A 195 22.77 1.91 13.66
C GLU A 195 23.98 1.36 14.43
N ALA A 196 24.35 0.10 14.19
CA ALA A 196 25.52 -0.51 14.82
C ALA A 196 26.82 0.23 14.45
N THR A 197 26.96 0.62 13.19
CA THR A 197 28.12 1.36 12.70
C THR A 197 28.21 2.76 13.32
N LEU A 198 27.07 3.46 13.46
CA LEU A 198 27.03 4.79 14.09
C LEU A 198 27.34 4.74 15.60
N ARG A 199 26.91 3.68 16.29
CA ARG A 199 27.27 3.48 17.70
C ARG A 199 28.78 3.24 17.84
N ALA A 200 29.34 2.35 17.01
CA ALA A 200 30.78 2.10 17.00
C ALA A 200 31.62 3.35 16.73
N GLN A 201 31.18 4.24 15.82
CA GLN A 201 31.85 5.52 15.58
C GLN A 201 31.77 6.49 16.76
N ARG A 202 30.65 6.52 17.49
CA ARG A 202 30.51 7.35 18.69
C ARG A 202 31.39 6.85 19.82
N ASP A 203 31.40 5.55 20.05
CA ASP A 203 32.25 4.94 21.09
C ASP A 203 33.72 5.24 20.79
N LEU A 204 34.16 5.10 19.53
CA LEU A 204 35.52 5.46 19.11
C LEU A 204 35.84 6.95 19.29
N ALA A 205 34.88 7.85 19.07
CA ALA A 205 35.05 9.28 19.27
C ALA A 205 35.08 9.70 20.74
N GLU A 206 34.56 8.87 21.65
CA GLU A 206 34.65 9.10 23.11
C GLU A 206 36.03 8.68 23.67
N PHE A 207 36.76 7.81 22.97
CA PHE A 207 38.09 7.37 23.37
C PHE A 207 39.26 8.27 22.90
N VAL A 208 39.05 9.17 21.92
CA VAL A 208 40.06 10.08 21.35
C VAL A 208 39.90 11.49 21.89
#